data_AF-A0AAW5N058-F1
#
_entry.id   AF-A0AAW5N058-F1
#
_cell.length_a   1.000
_cell.length_b   1.000
_cell.length_c   1.000
_cell.angle_alpha   90.00
_cell.angle_beta   90.00
_cell.angle_gamma   90.00
#
_symmetry.space_group_name_H-M   'P 1'
#
loop_
_entity.id
_entity.type
_entity.pdbx_description
1 polymer ?
#
loop_
_entity_poly.entity_id
_entity_poly.type
_entity_poly.pdbx_seq_one_letter_code
_entity_poly.pdbx_strand_id
1 'polypeptide(L)'
;YATMLMLVIYSFNSSKLVTVWAGWSTRWYGELLRDDEMMSAVGLSLTIAACAATAAAILGTIAAVVLVRFGRYRGSNGFAFMITAPLVLPDVITGLSLLLLFV
;
A
#
# COMPACT_ATOMS: atom_id res chain seq x y z
N TYR A 1 -7.41 -12.46 -13.69
CA TYR A 1 -6.88 -13.67 -13.04
C TYR A 1 -5.76 -14.35 -13.83
N ALA A 2 -5.86 -14.47 -15.16
CA ALA A 2 -4.81 -15.11 -15.99
C ALA A 2 -3.39 -14.52 -15.78
N THR A 3 -3.28 -13.20 -15.61
CA THR A 3 -2.02 -12.50 -15.30
C THR A 3 -1.42 -12.86 -13.94
N MET A 4 -2.24 -12.95 -12.89
CA MET A 4 -1.77 -13.43 -11.58
C MET A 4 -1.27 -14.89 -11.66
N LEU A 5 -1.97 -15.75 -12.40
CA LEU A 5 -1.55 -17.14 -12.58
C LEU A 5 -0.20 -17.26 -13.28
N MET A 6 0.04 -16.44 -14.31
CA MET A 6 1.36 -16.40 -14.95
C MET A 6 2.44 -15.95 -13.97
N LEU A 7 2.20 -14.92 -13.15
CA LEU A 7 3.16 -14.48 -12.13
C LEU A 7 3.53 -15.62 -11.17
N VAL A 8 2.55 -16.39 -10.71
CA VAL A 8 2.79 -17.56 -9.83
C VAL A 8 3.65 -18.60 -10.54
N ILE A 9 3.33 -18.96 -11.79
CA ILE A 9 4.11 -19.93 -12.58
C ILE A 9 5.55 -19.44 -12.80
N TYR A 10 5.74 -18.16 -13.10
CA TYR A 10 7.07 -17.56 -13.24
C TYR A 10 7.83 -17.48 -11.92
N SER A 11 7.14 -17.35 -10.78
CA SER A 11 7.77 -17.36 -9.45
C SER A 11 8.48 -18.69 -9.13
N PHE A 12 8.13 -19.77 -9.81
CA PHE A 12 8.80 -21.07 -9.70
C PHE A 12 9.91 -21.29 -10.75
N ASN A 13 10.27 -20.27 -11.55
CA ASN A 13 11.31 -20.40 -12.56
C ASN A 13 12.70 -20.10 -11.97
N SER A 14 13.65 -20.99 -12.21
CA SER A 14 15.03 -20.87 -11.70
C SER A 14 15.89 -19.81 -12.40
N SER A 15 15.46 -19.23 -13.51
CA SER A 15 16.29 -18.36 -14.37
C SER A 15 15.98 -16.87 -14.18
N LYS A 16 17.02 -16.01 -14.11
CA LYS A 16 16.89 -14.54 -14.06
C LYS A 16 16.37 -13.94 -15.37
N LEU A 17 16.41 -14.69 -16.48
CA LEU A 17 15.83 -14.29 -17.76
C LEU A 17 14.51 -15.01 -18.01
N VAL A 18 13.44 -14.23 -18.14
CA VAL A 18 12.07 -14.67 -18.50
C VAL A 18 12.02 -15.49 -19.80
N THR A 19 13.05 -15.39 -20.65
CA THR A 19 13.12 -16.03 -21.96
C THR A 19 13.58 -17.48 -21.97
N VAL A 20 14.15 -18.03 -20.87
CA VAL A 20 14.62 -19.43 -20.84
C VAL A 20 14.11 -20.14 -19.59
N TRP A 21 13.15 -21.05 -19.78
CA TRP A 21 12.63 -21.91 -18.71
C TRP A 21 13.69 -22.96 -18.35
N ALA A 22 14.48 -22.71 -17.31
CA ALA A 22 15.58 -23.58 -16.91
C ALA A 22 15.16 -24.74 -15.97
N GLY A 23 13.99 -24.65 -15.33
CA GLY A 23 13.42 -25.69 -14.47
C GLY A 23 12.56 -25.12 -13.34
N TRP A 24 11.87 -26.00 -12.61
CA TRP A 24 11.15 -25.66 -11.37
C TRP A 24 12.16 -25.43 -10.24
N SER A 25 12.13 -24.25 -9.61
CA SER A 25 13.04 -23.88 -8.52
C SER A 25 12.36 -22.97 -7.52
N THR A 26 12.49 -23.32 -6.24
CA THR A 26 12.06 -22.52 -5.09
C THR A 26 13.20 -21.66 -4.55
N ARG A 27 14.31 -21.53 -5.29
CA ARG A 27 15.51 -20.80 -4.87
C ARG A 27 15.22 -19.37 -4.42
N TRP A 28 14.34 -18.66 -5.12
CA TRP A 28 13.98 -17.28 -4.78
C TRP A 28 13.32 -17.16 -3.42
N TYR A 29 12.53 -18.14 -3.00
CA TYR A 29 11.94 -18.17 -1.66
C TYR A 29 13.00 -18.42 -0.57
N GLY A 30 13.99 -19.27 -0.86
CA GLY A 30 15.12 -19.51 0.05
C GLY A 30 16.08 -18.32 0.13
N GLU A 31 16.31 -17.61 -0.97
CA GLU A 31 17.11 -16.38 -1.02
C GLU A 31 16.39 -15.24 -0.27
N LEU A 32 15.07 -15.12 -0.43
CA LEU A 32 14.24 -14.15 0.31
C LEU A 32 14.38 -14.31 1.82
N LEU A 33 14.48 -15.56 2.30
CA LEU A 33 14.59 -15.89 3.72
C LEU A 33 16.02 -15.73 4.25
N ARG A 34 17.04 -15.71 3.38
CA ARG A 34 18.45 -15.45 3.74
C ARG A 34 18.83 -13.98 3.66
N ASP A 35 18.00 -13.17 3.02
CA ASP A 35 18.20 -11.73 2.94
C ASP A 35 17.60 -11.07 4.19
N ASP A 36 18.43 -10.94 5.23
CA ASP A 36 18.07 -10.29 6.49
C ASP A 36 17.60 -8.84 6.29
N GLU A 37 18.17 -8.13 5.30
CA GLU A 37 17.75 -6.77 4.96
C GLU A 37 16.32 -6.78 4.43
N MET A 38 16.00 -7.68 3.51
CA MET A 38 14.65 -7.80 2.96
C MET A 38 13.63 -8.25 4.01
N MET A 39 13.99 -9.19 4.89
CA MET A 39 13.12 -9.64 5.99
C MET A 39 12.86 -8.51 7.00
N SER A 40 13.90 -7.73 7.34
CA SER A 40 13.76 -6.58 8.23
C SER A 40 12.88 -5.48 7.62
N ALA A 41 13.00 -5.23 6.31
CA ALA A 41 12.17 -4.28 5.58
C ALA A 41 10.70 -4.70 5.55
N VAL A 42 10.41 -6.00 5.43
CA VAL A 42 9.05 -6.55 5.53
C VAL A 42 8.47 -6.33 6.93
N GLY A 43 9.26 -6.60 7.98
CA GLY A 43 8.84 -6.36 9.36
C GLY A 43 8.55 -4.89 9.67
N LEU A 44 9.43 -3.99 9.19
CA LEU A 44 9.23 -2.54 9.31
C LEU A 44 7.97 -2.09 8.56
N SER A 45 7.81 -2.53 7.31
CA SER A 45 6.64 -2.20 6.48
C SER A 45 5.33 -2.67 7.12
N LEU A 46 5.32 -3.89 7.69
CA LEU A 46 4.15 -4.44 8.36
C LEU A 46 3.80 -3.63 9.61
N THR A 47 4.79 -3.22 10.39
CA THR A 47 4.59 -2.41 11.60
C THR A 47 4.04 -1.03 11.24
N ILE A 48 4.64 -0.36 10.25
CA ILE A 48 4.17 0.95 9.76
C ILE A 48 2.75 0.82 9.21
N ALA A 49 2.48 -0.20 8.39
CA ALA A 49 1.16 -0.44 7.82
C ALA A 49 0.11 -0.70 8.90
N ALA A 50 0.42 -1.51 9.92
CA ALA A 50 -0.50 -1.79 11.01
C ALA A 50 -0.82 -0.53 11.83
N CYS A 51 0.19 0.26 12.18
CA CYS A 51 -0.01 1.52 12.90
C CYS A 51 -0.82 2.52 12.06
N ALA A 52 -0.45 2.70 10.79
CA ALA A 52 -1.14 3.61 9.89
C ALA A 52 -2.60 3.19 9.63
N ALA A 53 -2.84 1.90 9.37
CA ALA A 53 -4.18 1.37 9.15
C ALA A 53 -5.06 1.53 10.39
N THR A 54 -4.50 1.28 11.59
CA THR A 54 -5.24 1.43 12.85
C THR A 54 -5.60 2.89 13.09
N ALA A 55 -4.65 3.81 12.95
CA ALA A 55 -4.88 5.24 13.10
C ALA A 55 -5.91 5.77 12.07
N ALA A 56 -5.77 5.35 10.81
CA ALA A 56 -6.69 5.72 9.74
C ALA A 56 -8.11 5.18 9.99
N ALA A 57 -8.23 3.95 10.48
CA ALA A 57 -9.52 3.36 10.82
C ALA A 57 -10.20 4.11 11.98
N ILE A 58 -9.46 4.47 13.04
CA ILE A 58 -10.01 5.22 14.17
C ILE A 58 -10.47 6.61 13.71
N LEU A 59 -9.61 7.36 13.04
CA LEU A 59 -9.92 8.71 12.54
C LEU A 59 -11.06 8.68 11.52
N GLY A 60 -11.03 7.73 10.58
CA GLY A 60 -12.06 7.54 9.58
C GLY A 60 -13.40 7.16 10.19
N THR A 61 -13.41 6.31 11.22
CA THR A 61 -14.65 5.93 11.92
C THR A 61 -15.24 7.12 12.66
N ILE A 62 -14.42 7.93 13.35
CA ILE A 62 -14.88 9.16 14.01
C ILE A 62 -15.47 10.13 12.98
N ALA A 63 -14.76 10.37 11.86
CA ALA A 63 -15.21 11.24 10.79
C ALA A 63 -16.53 10.75 10.17
N ALA A 64 -16.65 9.45 9.91
CA ALA A 64 -17.85 8.83 9.38
C ALA A 64 -19.04 8.95 10.35
N VAL A 65 -18.83 8.70 11.64
CA VAL A 65 -19.87 8.84 12.67
C VAL A 65 -20.35 10.29 12.78
N VAL A 66 -19.44 11.27 12.72
CA VAL A 66 -19.81 12.69 12.73
C VAL A 66 -20.65 13.05 11.50
N LEU A 67 -20.22 12.65 10.31
CA LEU A 67 -20.95 12.92 9.06
C LEU A 67 -22.33 12.28 9.02
N VAL A 68 -22.45 11.02 9.46
CA VAL A 68 -23.71 10.26 9.40
C VAL A 68 -24.67 10.67 10.53
N ARG A 69 -24.16 10.87 11.76
CA ARG A 69 -24.99 11.04 12.96
C ARG A 69 -25.30 12.49 13.31
N PHE A 70 -24.42 13.45 12.98
CA PHE A 70 -24.68 14.88 13.23
C PHE A 70 -25.34 15.61 12.05
N GLY A 71 -25.53 14.95 10.91
CA GLY A 71 -26.35 15.46 9.80
C GLY A 71 -25.81 16.71 9.10
N ARG A 72 -26.72 17.53 8.55
CA ARG A 72 -26.47 18.61 7.56
C ARG A 72 -26.10 19.94 8.24
N TYR A 73 -24.90 20.03 8.83
CA TYR A 73 -24.35 21.29 9.36
C TYR A 73 -23.97 22.25 8.22
N ARG A 74 -23.98 23.58 8.46
CA ARG A 74 -23.67 24.63 7.44
C ARG A 74 -22.31 24.47 6.75
N GLY A 75 -21.38 23.68 7.31
CA GLY A 75 -20.08 23.31 6.72
C GLY A 75 -19.94 21.84 6.29
N SER A 76 -21.01 21.03 6.35
CA SER A 76 -21.00 19.59 6.06
C SER A 76 -20.48 19.25 4.67
N ASN A 77 -20.89 20.03 3.67
CA ASN A 77 -20.43 19.85 2.30
C ASN A 77 -18.94 20.15 2.15
N GLY A 78 -18.42 21.16 2.84
CA GLY A 78 -16.98 21.50 2.82
C GLY A 78 -16.12 20.44 3.53
N PHE A 79 -16.59 19.92 4.67
CA PHE A 79 -15.90 18.87 5.40
C PHE A 79 -15.87 17.55 4.62
N ALA A 80 -16.97 17.17 3.98
CA ALA A 80 -17.04 16.02 3.08
C ALA A 80 -16.13 16.18 1.86
N PHE A 81 -16.07 17.39 1.28
CA PHE A 81 -15.16 17.68 0.18
C PHE A 81 -13.69 17.56 0.60
N MET A 82 -13.35 18.02 1.81
CA MET A 82 -11.97 17.93 2.33
C MET A 82 -11.53 16.49 2.61
N ILE A 83 -12.44 15.62 3.03
CA ILE A 83 -12.17 14.17 3.20
C ILE A 83 -11.99 13.47 1.85
N THR A 84 -12.72 13.92 0.82
CA THR A 84 -12.68 13.30 -0.52
C THR A 84 -11.59 13.91 -1.41
N ALA A 85 -11.11 15.12 -1.12
CA ALA A 85 -10.07 15.81 -1.90
C ALA A 85 -8.78 14.99 -2.05
N PRO A 86 -8.24 14.32 -1.00
CA PRO A 86 -7.08 13.44 -1.15
C PRO A 86 -7.29 12.26 -2.09
N LEU A 87 -8.51 11.73 -2.20
CA LEU A 87 -8.83 10.61 -3.10
C LEU A 87 -8.74 11.00 -4.59
N VAL A 88 -8.85 12.29 -4.90
CA VAL A 88 -8.80 12.82 -6.28
C VAL A 88 -7.43 13.41 -6.61
N LEU A 89 -6.59 13.64 -5.60
CA LEU A 89 -5.21 14.09 -5.80
C LEU A 89 -4.38 12.92 -6.34
N PRO A 90 -3.62 13.10 -7.43
CA PRO A 90 -2.73 12.06 -7.91
C PRO A 90 -1.54 11.88 -6.97
N ASP A 91 -1.23 10.63 -6.63
CA ASP A 91 -0.17 10.25 -5.66
C ASP A 91 1.22 10.83 -5.98
N VAL A 92 1.49 11.11 -7.26
CA VAL A 92 2.74 11.72 -7.70
C VAL A 92 2.87 13.16 -7.18
N ILE A 93 1.77 13.91 -7.15
CA ILE A 93 1.77 15.32 -6.69
C ILE A 93 1.94 15.37 -5.18
N THR A 94 1.26 14.50 -4.43
CA THR A 94 1.43 14.41 -2.98
C THR A 94 2.86 13.99 -2.62
N GLY A 95 3.45 13.03 -3.35
CA GLY A 95 4.85 12.64 -3.19
C GLY A 95 5.84 13.79 -3.39
N LEU A 96 5.68 14.56 -4.46
CA LEU A 96 6.50 15.76 -4.73
C LEU A 96 6.33 16.84 -3.65
N SER A 97 5.10 17.06 -3.18
CA SER A 97 4.82 18.08 -2.16
C SER A 97 5.47 17.76 -0.81
N LEU A 98 5.47 16.48 -0.41
CA LEU A 98 6.15 16.03 0.80
C LEU A 98 7.66 16.18 0.67
N LEU A 99 8.22 15.86 -0.50
CA LEU A 99 9.65 16.04 -0.75
C LEU A 99 10.06 17.51 -0.60
N LEU A 100 9.27 18.45 -1.12
CA LEU A 100 9.49 19.88 -0.96
C LEU A 100 9.25 20.40 0.46
N LEU A 101 8.41 19.74 1.25
CA LEU A 101 8.12 20.10 2.65
C LEU A 101 9.27 19.71 3.59
N PHE A 102 9.96 18.60 3.29
CA PHE A 102 11.03 18.05 4.13
C PHE A 102 12.46 18.41 3.66
N VAL A 103 12.59 19.07 2.51
CA VAL A 103 13.82 19.74 2.03
C VAL A 103 13.92 21.14 2.63
#